data_AF-A0A0F9DVM7-F1
#
_entry.id   AF-A0A0F9DVM7-F1
#
_cell.length_a   1.000
_cell.length_b   1.000
_cell.length_c   1.000
_cell.angle_alpha   90.00
_cell.angle_beta   90.00
_cell.angle_gamma   90.00
#
_symmetry.space_group_name_H-M   'P 1'
#
loop_
_entity.id
_entity.type
_entity.pdbx_description
1 polymer ?
#
loop_
_entity_poly.entity_id
_entity_poly.type
_entity_poly.pdbx_seq_one_letter_code
_entity_poly.pdbx_strand_id
1 'polypeptide(L)'
;DIAVAMGEQVEGLSKREAATKAPLAVSQLAKSIGIKTKLSEHGVDPEVIPGLAKWAFKDGDLPGNPRVLDLEEIKMLYQRTF
;
A
#
# COMPACT_ATOMS: atom_id res chain seq x y z
N ASP A 1 12.58 9.10 7.49
CA ASP A 1 13.36 7.87 7.80
C ASP A 1 13.31 6.87 6.66
N ILE A 2 12.17 6.24 6.36
CA ILE A 2 12.06 5.26 5.27
C ILE A 2 12.57 5.84 3.93
N ALA A 3 12.10 7.04 3.53
CA ALA A 3 12.55 7.67 2.29
C ALA A 3 14.09 7.84 2.24
N VAL A 4 14.69 8.33 3.32
CA VAL A 4 16.15 8.50 3.45
C VAL A 4 16.86 7.15 3.32
N ALA A 5 16.37 6.11 4.02
CA ALA A 5 16.92 4.76 3.93
C ALA A 5 16.82 4.15 2.53
N MET A 6 15.82 4.57 1.74
CA MET A 6 15.65 4.22 0.34
C MET A 6 16.49 5.09 -0.62
N GLY A 7 17.29 6.02 -0.11
CA GLY A 7 18.18 6.88 -0.92
C GLY A 7 17.51 8.15 -1.47
N GLU A 8 16.31 8.49 -1.01
CA GLU A 8 15.62 9.71 -1.46
C GLU A 8 16.18 10.97 -0.79
N GLN A 9 16.41 12.02 -1.59
CA GLN A 9 16.76 13.34 -1.09
C GLN A 9 15.54 14.02 -0.44
N VAL A 10 15.66 14.42 0.83
CA VAL A 10 14.55 15.02 1.61
C VAL A 10 14.92 16.32 2.29
N GLU A 11 16.15 16.81 2.12
CA GLU A 11 16.61 18.08 2.67
C GLU A 11 15.74 19.23 2.15
N GLY A 12 15.32 20.10 3.05
CA GLY A 12 14.45 21.23 2.73
C GLY A 12 12.96 20.88 2.52
N LEU A 13 12.58 19.60 2.54
CA LEU A 13 11.18 19.19 2.45
C LEU A 13 10.49 19.23 3.81
N SER A 14 9.19 19.49 3.82
CA SER A 14 8.35 19.24 4.99
C SER A 14 8.28 17.74 5.31
N LYS A 15 7.91 17.40 6.55
CA LYS A 15 7.69 16.00 6.95
C LYS A 15 6.69 15.27 6.04
N ARG A 16 5.66 15.98 5.56
CA ARG A 16 4.61 15.42 4.70
C ARG A 16 5.14 15.12 3.29
N GLU A 17 5.92 16.02 2.73
CA GLU A 17 6.57 15.83 1.42
C GLU A 17 7.60 14.70 1.50
N ALA A 18 8.46 14.71 2.51
CA ALA A 18 9.43 13.64 2.76
C ALA A 18 8.75 12.27 2.93
N ALA A 19 7.63 12.19 3.67
CA ALA A 19 6.87 10.96 3.84
C ALA A 19 6.25 10.45 2.52
N THR A 20 5.91 11.35 1.60
CA THR A 20 5.33 10.98 0.30
C THR A 20 6.35 10.31 -0.63
N LYS A 21 7.64 10.61 -0.46
CA LYS A 21 8.71 9.97 -1.25
C LYS A 21 8.87 8.48 -0.97
N ALA A 22 8.64 8.02 0.27
CA ALA A 22 8.78 6.61 0.64
C ALA A 22 7.88 5.66 -0.19
N PRO A 23 6.54 5.80 -0.24
CA PRO A 23 5.70 4.91 -1.06
C PRO A 23 5.99 5.03 -2.56
N LEU A 24 6.44 6.20 -3.05
CA LEU A 24 6.86 6.37 -4.44
C LEU A 24 8.14 5.58 -4.75
N ALA A 25 9.13 5.62 -3.86
CA ALA A 25 10.36 4.84 -4.01
C ALA A 25 10.08 3.33 -3.98
N VAL A 26 9.17 2.86 -3.12
CA VAL A 26 8.72 1.45 -3.11
C VAL A 26 8.07 1.06 -4.43
N SER A 27 7.18 1.91 -4.96
CA SER A 27 6.52 1.65 -6.25
C SER A 27 7.52 1.62 -7.41
N GLN A 28 8.51 2.52 -7.42
CA GLN A 28 9.56 2.56 -8.43
C GLN A 28 10.46 1.31 -8.38
N LEU A 29 10.86 0.89 -7.18
CA LEU A 29 11.64 -0.33 -6.99
C LEU A 29 10.89 -1.56 -7.48
N ALA A 30 9.60 -1.71 -7.11
CA ALA A 30 8.80 -2.83 -7.57
C ALA A 30 8.76 -2.91 -9.11
N LYS A 31 8.57 -1.78 -9.78
CA LYS A 31 8.56 -1.70 -11.25
C LYS A 31 9.93 -2.02 -11.85
N SER A 32 11.03 -1.55 -11.27
CA SER A 32 12.38 -1.74 -11.83
C SER A 32 12.83 -3.20 -11.84
N ILE A 33 12.31 -4.03 -10.93
CA ILE A 33 12.59 -5.47 -10.88
C ILE A 33 11.46 -6.33 -11.50
N GLY A 34 10.50 -5.70 -12.17
CA GLY A 34 9.45 -6.41 -12.93
C GLY A 34 8.27 -6.93 -12.11
N ILE A 35 8.04 -6.43 -10.90
CA ILE A 35 6.83 -6.77 -10.13
C ILE A 35 5.64 -6.04 -10.74
N LYS A 36 4.63 -6.82 -11.15
CA LYS A 36 3.28 -6.32 -11.48
C LYS A 36 2.66 -5.68 -10.24
N THR A 37 2.23 -4.44 -10.38
CA THR A 37 1.81 -3.57 -9.26
C THR A 37 0.31 -3.54 -9.02
N LYS A 38 -0.47 -4.18 -9.89
CA LYS A 38 -1.92 -4.33 -9.76
C LYS A 38 -2.33 -5.80 -9.66
N LEU A 39 -3.35 -6.09 -8.87
CA LEU A 39 -3.94 -7.44 -8.76
C LEU A 39 -4.55 -7.90 -10.09
N SER A 40 -5.10 -6.98 -10.87
CA SER A 40 -5.62 -7.23 -12.22
C SER A 40 -4.57 -7.79 -13.18
N GLU A 41 -3.30 -7.37 -13.05
CA GLU A 41 -2.18 -7.88 -13.85
C GLU A 41 -1.83 -9.35 -13.52
N HIS A 42 -2.28 -9.85 -12.37
CA HIS A 42 -2.15 -11.25 -11.94
C HIS A 42 -3.40 -12.09 -12.23
N GLY A 43 -4.40 -11.53 -12.94
CA GLY A 43 -5.62 -12.25 -13.29
C GLY A 43 -6.63 -12.40 -12.15
N VAL A 44 -6.51 -11.59 -11.09
CA VAL A 44 -7.48 -11.56 -9.99
C VAL A 44 -8.77 -10.86 -10.46
N ASP A 45 -9.92 -11.46 -10.15
CA ASP A 45 -11.23 -10.88 -10.40
C ASP A 45 -11.63 -9.88 -9.29
N PRO A 46 -11.99 -8.62 -9.61
CA PRO A 46 -12.44 -7.65 -8.59
C PRO A 46 -13.69 -8.10 -7.80
N GLU A 47 -14.47 -9.07 -8.27
CA GLU A 47 -15.58 -9.64 -7.51
C GLU A 47 -15.15 -10.28 -6.18
N VAL A 48 -13.87 -10.65 -6.02
CA VAL A 48 -13.35 -11.23 -4.76
C VAL A 48 -13.11 -10.18 -3.68
N ILE A 49 -13.10 -8.89 -4.00
CA ILE A 49 -12.79 -7.78 -3.07
C ILE A 49 -13.62 -7.83 -1.78
N PRO A 50 -14.96 -8.01 -1.80
CA PRO A 50 -15.75 -8.07 -0.57
C PRO A 50 -15.37 -9.25 0.32
N GLY A 51 -14.91 -10.36 -0.28
CA GLY A 51 -14.37 -11.51 0.43
C GLY A 51 -13.04 -11.14 1.11
N LEU A 52 -12.06 -10.69 0.33
CA LEU A 52 -10.74 -10.32 0.84
C LEU A 52 -10.79 -9.28 1.97
N ALA A 53 -11.64 -8.26 1.84
CA ALA A 53 -11.81 -7.24 2.87
C ALA A 53 -12.33 -7.82 4.20
N LYS A 54 -13.29 -8.75 4.14
CA LYS A 54 -13.81 -9.43 5.34
C LYS A 54 -12.78 -10.33 6.01
N TRP A 55 -11.91 -10.97 5.23
CA TRP A 55 -10.81 -11.78 5.77
C TRP A 55 -9.76 -10.89 6.44
N ALA A 56 -9.31 -9.84 5.76
CA ALA A 56 -8.36 -8.87 6.32
C ALA A 56 -8.90 -8.16 7.58
N PHE A 57 -10.19 -7.86 7.64
CA PHE A 57 -10.81 -7.26 8.83
C PHE A 57 -10.77 -8.17 10.08
N LYS A 58 -10.71 -9.49 9.87
CA LYS A 58 -10.63 -10.50 10.94
C LYS A 58 -9.21 -10.97 11.21
N ASP A 59 -8.23 -10.42 10.47
CA ASP A 59 -6.85 -10.83 10.58
C ASP A 59 -6.26 -10.42 11.93
N GLY A 60 -5.53 -11.34 12.56
CA GLY A 60 -4.94 -11.14 13.88
C GLY A 60 -3.86 -10.07 13.92
N ASP A 61 -3.30 -9.71 12.78
CA ASP A 61 -2.25 -8.68 12.66
C ASP A 61 -2.85 -7.26 12.48
N LEU A 62 -4.13 -7.13 12.13
CA LEU A 62 -4.78 -5.83 11.91
C LEU A 62 -4.67 -4.88 13.13
N PRO A 63 -4.79 -5.32 14.40
CA PRO A 63 -4.59 -4.46 15.56
C PRO A 63 -3.20 -3.81 15.65
N GLY A 64 -2.19 -4.37 14.97
CA GLY A 64 -0.84 -3.80 14.89
C GLY A 64 -0.71 -2.65 13.88
N ASN A 65 -1.72 -2.39 13.05
CA ASN A 65 -1.67 -1.33 12.05
C ASN A 65 -1.78 0.07 12.73
N PRO A 66 -0.91 1.04 12.40
CA PRO A 66 -0.92 2.35 13.04
C PRO A 66 -2.18 3.19 12.75
N ARG A 67 -3.00 2.76 11.78
CA ARG A 67 -4.34 3.30 11.52
C ARG A 67 -5.38 2.24 11.85
N VAL A 68 -6.31 2.56 12.74
CA VAL A 68 -7.52 1.75 12.92
C VAL A 68 -8.36 1.86 11.66
N LEU A 69 -8.71 0.72 11.07
CA LEU A 69 -9.45 0.63 9.83
C LEU A 69 -10.78 -0.08 10.06
N ASP A 70 -11.84 0.42 9.42
CA ASP A 70 -13.09 -0.31 9.28
C ASP A 70 -13.13 -1.18 8.01
N LEU A 71 -14.18 -1.99 7.88
CA LEU A 71 -14.35 -2.90 6.74
C LEU A 71 -14.45 -2.17 5.40
N GLU A 72 -15.11 -1.01 5.34
CA GLU A 72 -15.28 -0.26 4.09
C GLU A 72 -13.98 0.45 3.68
N GLU A 73 -13.19 0.93 4.63
CA GLU A 73 -11.85 1.46 4.38
C GLU A 73 -10.92 0.38 3.82
N ILE A 74 -10.94 -0.84 4.37
CA ILE A 74 -10.16 -1.98 3.84
C ILE A 74 -10.61 -2.33 2.42
N LYS A 75 -11.93 -2.36 2.18
CA LYS A 75 -12.49 -2.60 0.85
C LYS A 75 -12.05 -1.53 -0.17
N MET A 76 -12.04 -0.26 0.23
CA MET A 76 -11.53 0.85 -0.60
C MET A 76 -10.04 0.70 -0.89
N LEU A 77 -9.24 0.23 0.08
CA LEU A 77 -7.83 -0.08 -0.16
C LEU A 77 -7.65 -1.18 -1.20
N TYR A 78 -8.43 -2.28 -1.13
CA TYR A 78 -8.42 -3.32 -2.17
C TYR A 78 -8.83 -2.77 -3.54
N GLN A 79 -9.83 -1.88 -3.63
CA GLN A 79 -10.22 -1.28 -4.91
C GLN A 79 -9.08 -0.48 -5.56
N ARG A 80 -8.19 0.11 -4.76
CA ARG A 80 -7.03 0.88 -5.26
C ARG A 80 -5.89 0.00 -5.77
N THR A 81 -5.92 -1.31 -5.54
CA THR A 81 -4.88 -2.24 -6.01
C THR A 81 -5.22 -2.93 -7.34
N PHE A 82 -6.36 -2.62 -7.97
CA PHE A 82 -6.74 -3.11 -9.31
C PHE A 82 -6.38 -2.10 -10.41
#